data_AF-A0A0J8DSJ9-F1
#
_entry.id   AF-A0A0J8DSJ9-F1
#
_cell.length_a   1.000
_cell.length_b   1.000
_cell.length_c   1.000
_cell.angle_alpha   90.00
_cell.angle_beta   90.00
_cell.angle_gamma   90.00
#
_symmetry.space_group_name_H-M   'P 1'
#
loop_
_entity.id
_entity.type
_entity.pdbx_description
1 polymer ?
#
loop_
_entity_poly.entity_id
_entity_poly.type
_entity_poly.pdbx_seq_one_letter_code
_entity_poly.pdbx_strand_id
1 'polypeptide(L)'
;MQNSIGIFCLWASNLLFISGRFPQLLKIWKNRSVEGISIFMYLLTMASNLLAGSGVLLPDIENHVPMQQMLGSETAIFLGTYGAVLLDCVFLYMYSIFHKSEEYAVPK
;
A
#
# COMPACT_ATOMS: atom_id res chain seq x y z
N MET A 1 -18.76 -20.59 -7.30
CA MET A 1 -17.70 -21.37 -6.62
C MET A 1 -16.43 -20.54 -6.68
N GLN A 2 -15.87 -20.14 -5.54
CA GLN A 2 -14.56 -19.49 -5.52
C GLN A 2 -13.49 -20.54 -5.85
N ASN A 3 -12.63 -20.25 -6.82
CA ASN A 3 -11.51 -21.13 -7.18
C ASN A 3 -10.40 -20.99 -6.13
N SER A 4 -10.16 -22.05 -5.35
CA SER A 4 -9.16 -22.05 -4.27
C SER A 4 -7.75 -21.68 -4.75
N ILE A 5 -7.37 -22.07 -5.97
CA ILE A 5 -6.10 -21.68 -6.59
C ILE A 5 -6.01 -20.16 -6.77
N GLY A 6 -7.11 -19.53 -7.22
CA GLY A 6 -7.17 -18.09 -7.41
C GLY A 6 -7.02 -17.32 -6.09
N ILE A 7 -7.67 -17.81 -5.02
CA ILE A 7 -7.52 -17.24 -3.68
C ILE A 7 -6.07 -17.37 -3.19
N PHE A 8 -5.45 -18.54 -3.36
CA PHE A 8 -4.05 -18.73 -2.98
C PHE A 8 -3.11 -17.78 -3.72
N CYS A 9 -3.27 -17.65 -5.04
CA CYS A 9 -2.49 -16.71 -5.85
C CYS A 9 -2.71 -15.26 -5.40
N LEU A 10 -3.94 -14.87 -5.05
CA LEU A 10 -4.26 -13.54 -4.52
C LEU A 10 -3.48 -13.26 -3.23
N TRP A 11 -3.54 -14.17 -2.26
CA TRP A 11 -2.78 -14.03 -1.01
C TRP A 11 -1.27 -13.94 -1.25
N ALA A 12 -0.71 -14.84 -2.06
CA ALA A 12 0.71 -14.84 -2.39
C ALA A 12 1.14 -13.53 -3.07
N SER A 13 0.35 -13.04 -4.04
CA SER A 13 0.64 -11.80 -4.76
C SER A 13 0.61 -10.57 -3.84
N ASN A 14 -0.37 -10.48 -2.94
CA ASN A 14 -0.46 -9.36 -1.99
C ASN A 14 0.69 -9.37 -0.97
N LEU A 15 1.12 -10.55 -0.51
CA LEU A 15 2.31 -10.67 0.35
C LEU A 15 3.59 -10.26 -0.38
N LEU A 16 3.76 -10.66 -1.63
CA LEU A 16 4.90 -10.24 -2.45
C LEU A 16 4.88 -8.74 -2.72
N PHE A 17 3.71 -8.17 -3.02
CA PHE A 17 3.53 -6.74 -3.24
C PHE A 17 3.89 -5.91 -2.00
N ILE A 18 3.39 -6.30 -0.84
CA ILE A 18 3.70 -5.64 0.44
C ILE A 18 5.17 -5.81 0.79
N SER A 19 5.72 -7.03 0.67
CA SER A 19 7.13 -7.29 1.00
C SER A 19 8.09 -6.50 0.10
N GLY A 20 7.78 -6.35 -1.20
CA GLY A 20 8.57 -5.57 -2.15
C GLY A 20 8.65 -4.07 -1.85
N ARG A 21 7.77 -3.53 -1.01
CA ARG A 21 7.79 -2.12 -0.59
C ARG A 21 8.76 -1.85 0.56
N PHE A 22 9.08 -2.84 1.38
CA PHE A 22 10.03 -2.68 2.50
C PHE A 22 11.45 -2.32 2.04
N PRO A 23 12.04 -2.96 1.02
CA PRO A 23 13.36 -2.58 0.52
C PRO A 23 13.46 -1.11 0.12
N GLN A 24 12.39 -0.55 -0.45
CA GLN A 24 12.36 0.86 -0.86
C GLN A 24 12.39 1.79 0.37
N LEU A 25 11.57 1.50 1.39
CA LEU A 25 11.57 2.21 2.66
C LEU A 25 12.96 2.13 3.34
N LEU A 26 13.56 0.95 3.38
CA LEU A 26 14.89 0.74 3.94
C LEU A 26 15.97 1.52 3.18
N LYS A 27 15.90 1.58 1.85
CA LYS A 27 16.83 2.36 1.03
C LYS A 27 16.75 3.86 1.34
N ILE A 28 15.54 4.41 1.47
CA ILE A 28 15.32 5.81 1.85
C ILE A 28 15.86 6.08 3.25
N TRP A 29 15.60 5.16 4.20
CA TRP A 29 16.11 5.30 5.57
C TRP A 29 17.65 5.32 5.61
N LYS A 30 18.28 4.41 4.87
CA LYS A 30 19.75 4.27 4.83
C LYS A 30 20.42 5.43 4.11
N ASN A 31 19.90 5.83 2.95
CA ASN A 31 20.51 6.86 2.12
C ASN A 31 20.13 8.28 2.56
N ARG A 32 19.09 8.42 3.40
CA ARG A 32 18.56 9.72 3.86
C ARG A 32 18.20 10.66 2.70
N SER A 33 17.80 10.08 1.59
CA SER A 33 17.61 10.73 0.29
C SER A 33 16.34 10.19 -0.37
N VAL A 34 15.62 11.08 -1.03
CA VAL A 34 14.41 10.75 -1.83
C VAL A 34 14.54 11.20 -3.28
N GLU A 35 15.78 11.45 -3.71
CA GLU A 35 16.11 11.81 -5.07
C GLU A 35 15.57 10.79 -6.09
N GLY A 36 14.97 11.30 -7.17
CA GLY A 36 14.39 10.49 -8.24
C GLY A 36 13.07 9.81 -7.91
N ILE A 37 12.49 10.04 -6.71
CA ILE A 37 11.19 9.46 -6.33
C ILE A 37 10.06 10.45 -6.62
N SER A 38 9.07 10.01 -7.40
CA SER A 38 7.87 10.80 -7.70
C SER A 38 6.83 10.68 -6.58
N ILE A 39 6.57 11.79 -5.87
CA ILE A 39 5.51 11.85 -4.86
C ILE A 39 4.11 11.62 -5.46
N PHE A 40 3.86 12.13 -6.67
CA PHE A 40 2.57 11.96 -7.35
C PHE A 40 2.25 10.50 -7.63
N MET A 41 3.27 9.70 -7.99
CA MET A 41 3.09 8.26 -8.20
C MET A 41 2.59 7.58 -6.92
N TYR A 42 3.18 7.93 -5.77
CA TYR A 42 2.75 7.38 -4.47
C TYR A 42 1.35 7.83 -4.08
N LEU A 43 1.02 9.11 -4.26
CA LEU A 43 -0.33 9.62 -3.97
C LEU A 43 -1.40 8.97 -4.84
N LEU A 44 -1.15 8.81 -6.14
CA LEU A 44 -2.06 8.12 -7.06
C LEU A 44 -2.21 6.63 -6.71
N THR A 45 -1.10 5.97 -6.37
CA THR A 45 -1.12 4.56 -5.96
C THR A 45 -1.90 4.38 -4.66
N MET A 46 -1.70 5.27 -3.68
CA MET A 46 -2.43 5.27 -2.42
C MET A 46 -3.93 5.49 -2.65
N ALA A 47 -4.29 6.47 -3.49
CA ALA A 47 -5.69 6.71 -3.87
C ALA A 47 -6.31 5.48 -4.55
N SER A 48 -5.59 4.86 -5.49
CA SER A 48 -6.03 3.63 -6.15
C SER A 48 -6.27 2.48 -5.16
N ASN A 49 -5.37 2.28 -4.19
CA ASN A 49 -5.52 1.24 -3.17
C ASN A 49 -6.70 1.53 -2.23
N LEU A 50 -6.91 2.78 -1.84
CA LEU A 50 -8.07 3.19 -1.04
C LEU A 50 -9.39 2.93 -1.79
N LEU A 51 -9.47 3.30 -3.08
CA LEU A 51 -10.65 3.05 -3.90
C LEU A 51 -10.89 1.55 -4.10
N ALA A 52 -9.85 0.77 -4.39
CA ALA A 52 -9.97 -0.67 -4.58
C ALA A 52 -10.39 -1.38 -3.28
N GLY A 53 -9.76 -1.05 -2.15
CA GLY A 53 -10.08 -1.64 -0.86
C GLY A 53 -11.47 -1.27 -0.36
N SER A 54 -11.91 -0.02 -0.57
CA SER A 54 -13.27 0.40 -0.23
C SER A 54 -14.32 -0.22 -1.14
N GLY A 55 -14.04 -0.35 -2.44
CA GLY A 55 -14.94 -0.99 -3.42
C GLY A 55 -15.29 -2.42 -3.06
N VAL A 56 -14.36 -3.17 -2.47
CA VAL A 56 -14.60 -4.54 -1.98
C VAL A 56 -15.49 -4.55 -0.73
N LEU A 57 -15.43 -3.53 0.13
CA LEU A 57 -16.24 -3.48 1.35
C LEU A 57 -17.68 -3.00 1.12
N LEU A 58 -17.94 -2.24 0.05
CA LEU A 58 -19.25 -1.63 -0.19
C LEU A 58 -20.42 -2.64 -0.24
N PRO A 59 -20.33 -3.77 -0.96
CA PRO A 59 -21.42 -4.75 -1.00
C PRO A 59 -21.70 -5.41 0.36
N ASP A 60 -20.66 -5.67 1.15
CA ASP A 60 -20.80 -6.34 2.45
C ASP A 60 -21.37 -5.41 3.53
N ILE A 61 -21.07 -4.12 3.44
CA ILE A 61 -21.69 -3.08 4.27
C ILE A 61 -23.19 -2.97 3.96
N GLU A 62 -23.56 -2.98 2.67
CA GLU A 62 -24.96 -2.91 2.22
C GLU A 62 -25.77 -4.13 2.66
N ASN A 63 -25.15 -5.33 2.68
CA ASN A 63 -25.82 -6.58 3.05
C ASN A 63 -25.70 -6.94 4.55
N HIS A 64 -25.13 -6.06 5.38
CA HIS A 64 -24.88 -6.29 6.82
C HIS A 64 -24.15 -7.61 7.12
N VAL A 65 -23.25 -8.04 6.23
CA VAL A 65 -22.51 -9.29 6.41
C VAL A 65 -21.49 -9.09 7.55
N PRO A 66 -21.44 -9.98 8.56
CA PRO A 66 -20.44 -9.87 9.61
C PRO A 66 -19.04 -9.96 9.02
N MET A 67 -18.16 -9.01 9.35
CA MET A 67 -16.76 -8.96 8.87
C MET A 67 -15.99 -10.28 9.08
N GLN A 68 -16.38 -11.08 10.08
CA GLN A 68 -15.80 -12.38 10.40
C GLN A 68 -16.07 -13.46 9.33
N GLN A 69 -17.09 -13.28 8.48
CA GLN A 69 -17.41 -14.18 7.36
C GLN A 69 -16.67 -13.82 6.06
N MET A 70 -15.92 -12.71 6.03
CA MET A 70 -15.21 -12.21 4.83
C MET A 70 -13.88 -12.95 4.53
N LEU A 71 -13.60 -14.08 5.18
CA LEU A 71 -12.32 -14.82 5.20
C LEU A 71 -11.82 -15.37 3.84
N GLY A 72 -12.45 -15.03 2.72
CA GLY A 72 -12.09 -15.45 1.37
C GLY A 72 -11.17 -14.47 0.62
N SER A 73 -11.48 -14.23 -0.65
CA SER A 73 -10.73 -13.29 -1.50
C SER A 73 -10.81 -11.84 -1.03
N GLU A 74 -11.89 -11.46 -0.35
CA GLU A 74 -12.15 -10.08 0.04
C GLU A 74 -11.23 -9.60 1.15
N THR A 75 -11.04 -10.43 2.18
CA THR A 75 -10.03 -10.18 3.23
C THR A 75 -8.62 -10.11 2.66
N ALA A 76 -8.29 -10.94 1.67
CA ALA A 76 -6.99 -10.88 1.00
C ALA A 76 -6.76 -9.52 0.32
N ILE A 77 -7.77 -9.05 -0.44
CA ILE A 77 -7.71 -7.77 -1.17
C ILE A 77 -7.71 -6.59 -0.19
N PHE A 78 -8.55 -6.64 0.84
CA PHE A 78 -8.59 -5.63 1.90
C PHE A 78 -7.23 -5.50 2.58
N LEU A 79 -6.63 -6.62 3.01
CA LEU A 79 -5.34 -6.62 3.68
C LEU A 79 -4.22 -6.11 2.74
N GLY A 80 -4.24 -6.54 1.48
CA GLY A 80 -3.28 -6.08 0.46
C GLY A 80 -3.34 -4.57 0.22
N THR A 81 -4.53 -4.05 0.01
CA THR A 81 -4.76 -2.63 -0.32
C THR A 81 -4.52 -1.72 0.87
N TYR A 82 -5.16 -1.97 2.02
CA TYR A 82 -4.97 -1.15 3.22
C TYR A 82 -3.57 -1.31 3.82
N GLY A 83 -2.98 -2.50 3.74
CA GLY A 83 -1.57 -2.71 4.12
C GLY A 83 -0.61 -1.88 3.26
N ALA A 84 -0.87 -1.79 1.95
CA ALA A 84 -0.11 -0.93 1.06
C ALA A 84 -0.28 0.56 1.38
N VAL A 85 -1.50 1.01 1.69
CA VAL A 85 -1.78 2.39 2.12
C VAL A 85 -1.01 2.74 3.39
N LEU A 86 -0.95 1.84 4.38
CA LEU A 86 -0.16 2.07 5.60
C LEU A 86 1.32 2.25 5.28
N LEU A 87 1.89 1.44 4.38
CA LEU A 87 3.27 1.60 3.94
C LEU A 87 3.50 2.88 3.13
N ASP A 88 2.53 3.28 2.31
CA ASP A 88 2.55 4.55 1.57
C ASP A 88 2.55 5.74 2.54
N CYS A 89 1.78 5.69 3.64
CA CYS A 89 1.82 6.71 4.69
C CYS A 89 3.21 6.80 5.36
N VAL A 90 3.84 5.66 5.66
CA VAL A 90 5.21 5.64 6.21
C VAL A 90 6.19 6.24 5.20
N PHE A 91 6.07 5.89 3.92
CA PHE A 91 6.88 6.49 2.86
C PHE A 91 6.69 8.01 2.79
N LEU A 92 5.45 8.51 2.78
CA LEU A 92 5.16 9.94 2.72
C LEU A 92 5.72 10.69 3.93
N TYR A 93 5.65 10.08 5.12
CA TYR A 93 6.29 10.61 6.32
C TYR A 93 7.81 10.73 6.14
N MET A 94 8.48 9.66 5.67
CA MET A 94 9.93 9.69 5.40
C MET A 94 10.29 10.72 4.32
N TYR A 95 9.47 10.81 3.27
CA TYR A 95 9.64 11.80 2.21
C TYR A 95 9.61 13.22 2.75
N SER A 96 8.66 13.54 3.65
CA SER A 96 8.55 14.88 4.23
C SER A 96 9.79 15.30 5.04
N ILE A 97 10.53 14.34 5.60
CA ILE A 97 11.75 14.57 6.37
C ILE A 97 12.96 14.73 5.44
N PHE A 98 13.17 13.77 4.53
CA PHE A 98 14.40 13.72 3.73
C PHE A 98 14.37 14.67 2.52
N HIS A 99 13.19 14.98 1.97
CA HIS A 99 13.08 15.94 0.86
C HIS A 99 13.58 17.34 1.27
N LYS A 100 13.24 17.78 2.49
CA LYS A 100 13.74 19.05 3.05
C LYS A 100 15.25 19.02 3.22
N SER A 101 15.79 17.91 3.72
CA SER A 101 17.24 17.75 3.92
C SER A 101 18.01 17.88 2.61
N GLU A 102 17.48 17.35 1.51
CA GLU A 102 18.09 17.50 0.18
C GLU A 102 18.00 18.93 -0.34
N GLU A 103 16.85 19.59 -0.19
CA GLU A 103 16.66 20.97 -0.65
C GLU A 103 17.68 21.95 -0.04
N TYR A 104 18.07 21.76 1.22
CA TYR A 104 19.10 22.58 1.88
C TYR A 104 20.55 22.20 1.52
N ALA A 105 20.77 21.02 0.94
CA ALA A 105 22.10 20.54 0.58
C ALA A 105 22.55 21.00 -0.82
N VAL A 106 21.64 21.51 -1.66
CA VAL A 106 21.96 22.04 -2.98
C VAL A 106 22.54 23.46 -2.84
N PRO A 107 23.80 23.72 -3.23
CA PRO A 107 24.34 25.07 -3.22
C PRO A 107 23.57 25.95 -4.22
N LYS A 108 23.10 27.12 -3.75
CA LYS A 108 22.41 28.13 -4.57
C LYS A 108 23.36 28.81 -5.55
#